data_AF-A0A2G6PRU6-F1
#
_entry.id   AF-A0A2G6PRU6-F1
#
_cell.length_a   1.000
_cell.length_b   1.000
_cell.length_c   1.000
_cell.angle_alpha   90.00
_cell.angle_beta   90.00
_cell.angle_gamma   90.00
#
_symmetry.space_group_name_H-M   'P 1'
#
loop_
_entity.id
_entity.type
_entity.pdbx_description
1 polymer ?
#
loop_
_entity_poly.entity_id
_entity_poly.type
_entity_poly.pdbx_seq_one_letter_code
_entity_poly.pdbx_strand_id
1 'polypeptide(L)'
;MIQLRLRNLKNQGNPRDYEIRIDDFVVVRRTSDLSQFHLFKKSLTQSSNEVSFIIYKGKSRKYDKYVLERNVNGSPDPNMTSQEYIKHKIAEALEKDRQGAELSKLKQKTKSQKAKISMLKDRVKELESKNKGDLTALLQLASGYLSPSEETKPEEQLNGISNDDLVKMISHYRAKYGEQVFGQSLGVALQLAEHPKLIEPVKKFMNEQIEEDEKS
;
A
#
# COMPACT_ATOMS: atom_id res chain seq x y z
N MET A 1 4.66 -38.04 28.46
CA MET A 1 3.46 -38.89 28.40
C MET A 1 3.32 -39.66 27.08
N ILE A 2 3.36 -39.01 25.91
CA ILE A 2 3.11 -39.66 24.60
C ILE A 2 4.14 -40.75 24.24
N GLN A 3 5.45 -40.48 24.43
CA GLN A 3 6.51 -41.47 24.15
C GLN A 3 6.36 -42.76 24.97
N LEU A 4 5.98 -42.63 26.24
CA LEU A 4 5.77 -43.77 27.14
C LEU A 4 4.62 -44.66 26.64
N ARG A 5 3.53 -44.03 26.19
CA ARG A 5 2.40 -44.76 25.60
C ARG A 5 2.80 -45.54 24.35
N LEU A 6 3.58 -44.93 23.45
CA LEU A 6 4.09 -45.61 22.25
C LEU A 6 5.00 -46.80 22.61
N ARG A 7 5.85 -46.65 23.64
CA ARG A 7 6.69 -47.73 24.17
C ARG A 7 5.85 -48.89 24.72
N ASN A 8 4.83 -48.58 25.52
CA ASN A 8 3.93 -49.60 26.08
C ASN A 8 3.18 -50.36 24.99
N LEU A 9 2.68 -49.66 23.96
CA LEU A 9 2.01 -50.29 22.82
C LEU A 9 2.94 -51.22 22.04
N LYS A 10 4.21 -50.82 21.85
CA LYS A 10 5.22 -51.68 21.25
C LYS A 10 5.49 -52.95 22.08
N ASN A 11 5.60 -52.80 23.39
CA ASN A 11 5.82 -53.93 24.31
C ASN A 11 4.62 -54.89 24.36
N GLN A 12 3.40 -54.40 24.11
CA GLN A 12 2.18 -55.21 23.99
C GLN A 12 2.01 -55.87 22.62
N GLY A 13 3.01 -55.80 21.73
CA GLY A 13 2.94 -56.38 20.39
C GLY A 13 2.08 -55.59 19.40
N ASN A 14 1.68 -54.35 19.73
CA ASN A 14 0.86 -53.49 18.87
C ASN A 14 1.57 -52.16 18.59
N PRO A 15 2.71 -52.17 17.88
CA PRO A 15 3.44 -50.95 17.56
C PRO A 15 2.57 -50.02 16.71
N ARG A 16 2.62 -48.72 17.01
CA ARG A 16 1.93 -47.68 16.26
C ARG A 16 2.93 -46.80 15.55
N ASP A 17 2.64 -46.47 14.30
CA ASP A 17 3.36 -45.41 13.60
C ASP A 17 2.96 -44.07 14.21
N TYR A 18 3.92 -43.15 14.26
CA TYR A 18 3.68 -41.79 14.69
C TYR A 18 4.39 -40.81 13.75
N GLU A 19 3.91 -39.57 13.76
CA GLU A 19 4.48 -38.44 13.05
C GLU A 19 4.46 -37.24 14.00
N ILE A 20 5.49 -36.40 13.93
CA ILE A 20 5.59 -35.19 14.76
C ILE A 20 5.72 -33.98 13.85
N ARG A 21 4.87 -32.99 14.09
CA ARG A 21 4.87 -31.71 13.41
C ARG A 21 5.12 -30.57 14.37
N ILE A 22 5.79 -29.53 13.90
CA ILE A 22 5.95 -28.25 14.59
C ILE A 22 5.41 -27.18 13.65
N ASP A 23 4.42 -26.41 14.08
CA ASP A 23 3.74 -25.39 13.25
C ASP A 23 3.35 -25.93 11.86
N ASP A 24 2.72 -27.11 11.84
CA ASP A 24 2.37 -27.90 10.64
C ASP A 24 3.52 -28.45 9.78
N PHE A 25 4.77 -28.12 10.07
CA PHE A 25 5.93 -28.70 9.40
C PHE A 25 6.28 -30.08 9.95
N VAL A 26 6.47 -31.07 9.07
CA VAL A 26 6.85 -32.43 9.46
C VAL A 26 8.31 -32.48 9.88
N VAL A 27 8.55 -32.72 11.16
CA VAL A 27 9.90 -32.85 11.74
C VAL A 27 10.30 -34.30 11.91
N VAL A 28 9.34 -35.15 12.26
CA VAL A 28 9.53 -36.60 12.26
C VAL A 28 8.49 -37.20 11.33
N ARG A 29 8.96 -37.75 10.20
CA ARG A 29 8.10 -38.45 9.24
C ARG A 29 7.48 -39.69 9.89
N ARG A 30 6.33 -40.12 9.37
CA ARG A 30 5.62 -41.32 9.82
C ARG A 30 6.58 -42.50 10.00
N THR A 31 6.76 -42.95 11.23
CA THR A 31 7.69 -44.02 11.60
C THR A 31 7.21 -44.76 12.85
N SER A 32 7.61 -46.02 13.01
CA SER A 32 7.45 -46.79 14.26
C SER A 32 8.71 -46.79 15.13
N ASP A 33 9.79 -46.15 14.66
CA ASP A 33 11.08 -46.11 15.34
C ASP A 33 11.11 -45.05 16.44
N LEU A 34 10.93 -45.49 17.68
CA LEU A 34 10.96 -44.64 18.87
C LEU A 34 12.31 -43.93 19.10
N SER A 35 13.40 -44.37 18.46
CA SER A 35 14.68 -43.70 18.57
C SER A 35 14.59 -42.28 18.00
N GLN A 36 13.76 -42.06 16.97
CA GLN A 36 13.58 -40.76 16.32
C GLN A 36 12.67 -39.81 17.10
N PHE A 37 12.03 -40.27 18.17
CA PHE A 37 11.06 -39.48 18.93
C PHE A 37 11.68 -38.23 19.54
N HIS A 38 12.98 -38.20 19.84
CA HIS A 38 13.62 -37.03 20.44
C HIS A 38 13.95 -35.91 19.43
N LEU A 39 13.87 -36.17 18.12
CA LEU A 39 14.29 -35.22 17.09
C LEU A 39 13.50 -33.91 17.12
N PHE A 40 12.21 -33.94 17.48
CA PHE A 40 11.40 -32.71 17.58
C PHE A 40 11.95 -31.72 18.59
N LYS A 41 12.65 -32.19 19.65
CA LYS A 41 13.25 -31.29 20.65
C LYS A 41 14.34 -30.40 20.05
N LYS A 42 15.07 -30.90 19.05
CA LYS A 42 16.12 -30.14 18.36
C LYS A 42 15.53 -29.10 17.40
N SER A 43 14.33 -29.35 16.90
CA SER A 43 13.63 -28.47 15.95
C SER A 43 12.69 -27.47 16.62
N LEU A 44 12.50 -27.57 17.93
CA LEU A 44 11.75 -26.58 18.71
C LEU A 44 12.56 -25.30 18.82
N THR A 45 11.97 -24.17 18.43
CA THR A 45 12.57 -22.84 18.55
C THR A 45 11.78 -21.97 19.51
N GLN A 46 12.36 -20.82 19.88
CA GLN A 46 11.66 -19.77 20.62
C GLN A 46 10.49 -19.15 19.84
N SER A 47 10.31 -19.45 18.56
CA SER A 47 9.17 -19.00 17.75
C SER A 47 8.11 -20.07 17.51
N SER A 48 8.36 -21.33 17.89
CA SER A 48 7.41 -22.43 17.68
C SER A 48 6.13 -22.27 18.50
N ASN A 49 4.97 -22.24 17.85
CA ASN A 49 3.69 -22.01 18.52
C ASN A 49 2.95 -23.32 18.80
N GLU A 50 3.13 -24.34 17.98
CA GLU A 50 2.40 -25.60 18.10
C GLU A 50 3.32 -26.81 17.91
N VAL A 51 3.14 -27.85 18.72
CA VAL A 51 3.66 -29.19 18.48
C VAL A 51 2.52 -30.18 18.37
N SER A 52 2.45 -30.85 17.23
CA SER A 52 1.41 -31.83 16.91
C SER A 52 2.01 -33.24 16.87
N PHE A 53 1.49 -34.16 17.68
CA PHE A 53 1.83 -35.58 17.66
C PHE A 53 0.68 -36.36 17.05
N ILE A 54 0.92 -37.03 15.93
CA ILE A 54 -0.07 -37.81 15.20
C ILE A 54 0.26 -39.29 15.38
N ILE A 55 -0.67 -40.08 15.91
CA ILE A 55 -0.50 -41.52 16.15
C ILE A 55 -1.46 -42.30 15.27
N TYR A 56 -0.95 -43.09 14.33
CA TYR A 56 -1.76 -43.81 13.36
C TYR A 56 -2.24 -45.17 13.89
N LYS A 57 -3.49 -45.51 13.56
CA LYS A 57 -4.10 -46.82 13.89
C LYS A 57 -3.81 -47.82 12.78
N GLY A 58 -2.58 -48.34 12.74
CA GLY A 58 -2.12 -49.31 11.73
C GLY A 58 -1.87 -48.65 10.36
N LYS A 59 -2.02 -49.41 9.27
CA LYS A 59 -1.78 -48.92 7.89
C LYS A 59 -2.86 -47.95 7.36
N SER A 60 -3.93 -47.73 8.11
CA SER A 60 -5.01 -46.81 7.76
C SER A 60 -4.58 -45.34 7.87
N ARG A 61 -5.36 -44.44 7.26
CA ARG A 61 -5.27 -42.98 7.46
C ARG A 61 -5.90 -42.52 8.78
N LYS A 62 -6.54 -43.40 9.55
CA LYS A 62 -7.11 -43.06 10.88
C LYS A 62 -5.99 -42.81 11.89
N TYR A 63 -6.05 -41.69 12.61
CA TYR A 63 -5.07 -41.32 13.63
C TYR A 63 -5.72 -40.63 14.84
N ASP A 64 -5.01 -40.65 15.96
CA ASP A 64 -5.26 -39.77 17.10
C ASP A 64 -4.24 -38.62 17.05
N LYS A 65 -4.71 -37.36 17.09
CA LYS A 65 -3.85 -36.15 17.06
C LYS A 65 -3.82 -35.53 18.46
N TYR A 66 -2.63 -35.27 18.97
CA TYR A 66 -2.38 -34.54 20.21
C TYR A 66 -1.67 -33.24 19.87
N VAL A 67 -2.30 -32.12 20.22
CA VAL A 67 -1.76 -30.79 19.92
C VAL A 67 -1.33 -30.13 21.23
N LEU A 68 -0.10 -29.65 21.28
CA LEU A 68 0.44 -28.84 22.35
C LEU A 68 0.71 -27.45 21.80
N GLU A 69 -0.08 -26.49 22.24
CA GLU A 69 0.10 -25.10 21.86
C GLU A 69 0.92 -24.39 22.93
N ARG A 70 1.85 -23.55 22.49
CA ARG A 70 2.49 -22.57 23.35
C ARG A 70 1.41 -21.62 23.82
N ASN A 71 1.27 -21.51 25.13
CA ASN A 71 0.34 -20.56 25.70
C ASN A 71 0.91 -19.14 25.57
N VAL A 72 0.62 -18.50 24.42
CA VAL A 72 1.01 -17.10 24.17
C VAL A 72 0.07 -16.13 24.91
N ASN A 73 -1.04 -16.63 25.47
CA ASN A 73 -2.08 -15.85 26.14
C ASN A 73 -2.40 -16.41 27.54
N GLY A 74 -1.41 -16.38 28.45
CA GLY A 74 -1.63 -16.35 29.90
C GLY A 74 -2.50 -17.44 30.51
N SER A 75 -1.99 -18.68 30.59
CA SER A 75 -2.27 -19.49 31.78
C SER A 75 -1.47 -18.89 32.94
N PRO A 76 -2.06 -18.74 34.13
CA PRO A 76 -1.33 -18.24 35.29
C PRO A 76 -0.05 -19.06 35.46
N ASP A 77 1.05 -18.37 35.77
CA ASP A 77 2.20 -19.02 36.36
C ASP A 77 1.67 -19.90 37.52
N PRO A 78 1.98 -21.20 37.58
CA PRO A 78 1.54 -22.06 38.68
C PRO A 78 1.98 -21.55 40.07
N ASN A 79 2.89 -20.56 40.13
CA ASN A 79 3.33 -19.90 41.35
C ASN A 79 2.67 -18.53 41.63
N MET A 80 1.79 -18.04 40.76
CA MET A 80 1.12 -16.74 40.96
C MET A 80 -0.01 -16.85 41.99
N THR A 81 -0.07 -15.90 42.93
CA THR A 81 -1.18 -15.85 43.89
C THR A 81 -2.47 -15.38 43.21
N SER A 82 -3.64 -15.76 43.76
CA SER A 82 -4.95 -15.42 43.18
C SER A 82 -5.17 -13.91 42.97
N GLN A 83 -4.56 -13.06 43.80
CA GLN A 83 -4.64 -11.59 43.67
C GLN A 83 -3.80 -11.06 42.50
N GLU A 84 -2.62 -11.63 42.27
CA GLU A 84 -1.76 -11.27 41.14
C GLU A 84 -2.38 -11.70 39.81
N TYR A 85 -3.03 -12.85 39.79
CA TYR A 85 -3.80 -13.32 38.62
C TYR A 85 -4.93 -12.36 38.24
N ILE A 86 -5.70 -11.87 39.22
CA ILE A 86 -6.78 -10.91 38.99
C ILE A 86 -6.22 -9.59 38.44
N LYS A 87 -5.14 -9.06 39.02
CA LYS A 87 -4.48 -7.84 38.54
C LYS A 87 -3.98 -8.01 37.10
N HIS A 88 -3.37 -9.15 36.77
CA HIS A 88 -2.92 -9.45 35.43
C HIS A 88 -4.08 -9.49 34.42
N LYS A 89 -5.20 -10.13 34.77
CA LYS A 89 -6.38 -10.18 33.89
C LYS A 89 -7.02 -8.81 33.67
N ILE A 90 -7.04 -7.96 34.69
CA ILE A 90 -7.52 -6.57 34.56
C ILE A 90 -6.59 -5.77 33.62
N ALA A 91 -5.27 -5.90 33.78
CA ALA A 91 -4.31 -5.24 32.91
C ALA A 91 -4.43 -5.72 31.45
N GLU A 92 -4.60 -7.02 31.24
CA GLU A 92 -4.80 -7.62 29.91
C GLU A 92 -6.10 -7.10 29.25
N ALA A 93 -7.19 -6.98 30.02
CA ALA A 93 -8.45 -6.45 29.52
C ALA A 93 -8.35 -4.95 29.16
N LEU A 94 -7.70 -4.14 30.00
CA LEU A 94 -7.45 -2.72 29.75
C LEU A 94 -6.60 -2.50 28.49
N GLU A 95 -5.57 -3.34 28.30
CA GLU A 95 -4.69 -3.23 27.14
C GLU A 95 -5.41 -3.62 25.84
N LYS A 96 -6.21 -4.69 25.87
CA LYS A 96 -7.08 -5.07 24.74
C LYS A 96 -8.06 -3.96 24.37
N ASP A 97 -8.66 -3.31 25.36
CA ASP A 97 -9.61 -2.22 25.14
C ASP A 97 -8.91 -0.99 24.51
N ARG A 98 -7.73 -0.62 25.01
CA ARG A 98 -6.89 0.44 24.42
C ARG A 98 -6.52 0.15 22.97
N GLN A 99 -6.02 -1.06 22.71
CA GLN A 99 -5.66 -1.49 21.36
C GLN A 99 -6.89 -1.44 20.43
N GLY A 100 -8.05 -1.90 20.90
CA GLY A 100 -9.31 -1.82 20.15
C GLY A 100 -9.72 -0.38 19.81
N ALA A 101 -9.60 0.54 20.77
CA ALA A 101 -9.90 1.95 20.58
C ALA A 101 -8.95 2.62 19.57
N GLU A 102 -7.65 2.34 19.64
CA GLU A 102 -6.67 2.85 18.67
C GLU A 102 -6.92 2.32 17.26
N LEU A 103 -7.20 1.02 17.14
CA LEU A 103 -7.47 0.39 15.85
C LEU A 103 -8.74 0.97 15.20
N SER A 104 -9.76 1.26 16.00
CA SER A 104 -10.99 1.93 15.55
C SER A 104 -10.71 3.36 15.05
N LYS A 105 -9.96 4.16 15.83
CA LYS A 105 -9.55 5.52 15.42
C LYS A 105 -8.73 5.49 14.12
N LEU A 106 -7.79 4.54 14.01
CA LEU A 106 -6.94 4.41 12.83
C LEU A 106 -7.76 4.03 11.60
N LYS A 107 -8.69 3.08 11.72
CA LYS A 107 -9.63 2.72 10.64
C LYS A 107 -10.46 3.92 10.18
N GLN A 108 -10.97 4.73 11.10
CA GLN A 108 -11.74 5.93 10.77
C GLN A 108 -10.88 6.96 10.03
N LYS A 109 -9.65 7.20 10.49
CA LYS A 109 -8.69 8.11 9.83
C LYS A 109 -8.31 7.63 8.43
N THR A 110 -8.07 6.34 8.25
CA THR A 110 -7.79 5.77 6.92
C THR A 110 -8.98 5.92 5.98
N LYS A 111 -10.21 5.71 6.47
CA LYS A 111 -11.42 5.89 5.67
C LYS A 111 -11.60 7.35 5.24
N SER A 112 -11.42 8.31 6.15
CA SER A 112 -11.55 9.74 5.82
C SER A 112 -10.46 10.23 4.86
N GLN A 113 -9.22 9.77 5.03
CA GLN A 113 -8.13 10.07 4.11
C GLN A 113 -8.36 9.51 2.71
N LYS A 114 -8.84 8.26 2.59
CA LYS A 114 -9.20 7.68 1.29
C LYS A 114 -10.30 8.49 0.58
N ALA A 115 -11.34 8.91 1.32
CA ALA A 115 -12.39 9.76 0.77
C ALA A 115 -11.83 11.12 0.29
N LYS A 116 -10.94 11.74 1.07
CA LYS A 116 -10.29 13.00 0.68
C LYS A 116 -9.41 12.86 -0.56
N ILE A 117 -8.64 11.76 -0.66
CA ILE A 117 -7.84 11.45 -1.85
C ILE A 117 -8.73 11.29 -3.08
N SER A 118 -9.86 10.60 -2.97
CA SER A 118 -10.81 10.46 -4.07
C SER A 118 -11.33 11.82 -4.55
N MET A 119 -11.82 12.64 -3.62
CA MET A 119 -12.33 13.99 -3.95
C MET A 119 -11.25 14.87 -4.61
N LEU A 120 -10.01 14.82 -4.12
CA LEU A 120 -8.92 15.57 -4.72
C LEU A 120 -8.56 15.06 -6.12
N LYS A 121 -8.57 13.75 -6.35
CA LYS A 121 -8.36 13.17 -7.69
C LYS A 121 -9.44 13.60 -8.67
N ASP A 122 -10.71 13.58 -8.26
CA ASP A 122 -11.83 14.01 -9.09
C ASP A 122 -11.69 15.49 -9.44
N ARG A 123 -11.30 16.32 -8.48
CA ARG A 123 -11.08 17.75 -8.69
C ARG A 123 -9.88 18.07 -9.59
N VAL A 124 -8.79 17.31 -9.46
CA VAL A 124 -7.65 17.40 -10.39
C VAL A 124 -8.09 17.05 -11.80
N LYS A 125 -8.85 15.95 -11.98
CA LYS A 125 -9.35 15.54 -13.29
C LYS A 125 -10.29 16.59 -13.91
N GLU A 126 -11.15 17.21 -13.10
CA GLU A 126 -12.01 18.31 -13.53
C GLU A 126 -11.19 19.52 -14.00
N LEU A 127 -10.19 19.93 -13.20
CA LEU A 127 -9.30 21.04 -13.54
C LEU A 127 -8.47 20.75 -14.80
N GLU A 128 -7.92 19.55 -14.94
CA GLU A 128 -7.21 19.13 -16.15
C GLU A 128 -8.11 19.16 -17.40
N SER A 129 -9.39 18.80 -17.25
CA SER A 129 -10.34 18.82 -18.37
C SER A 129 -10.69 20.26 -18.78
N LYS A 130 -10.88 21.16 -17.81
CA LYS A 130 -11.09 22.60 -18.07
C LYS A 130 -9.87 23.23 -18.73
N ASN A 131 -8.69 23.01 -18.15
CA ASN A 131 -7.43 23.58 -18.64
C ASN A 131 -7.08 23.10 -20.07
N LYS A 132 -7.44 21.85 -20.42
CA LYS A 132 -7.33 21.37 -21.81
C LYS A 132 -8.28 22.10 -22.74
N GLY A 133 -9.53 22.29 -22.34
CA GLY A 133 -10.53 23.06 -23.10
C GLY A 133 -10.06 24.48 -23.39
N ASP A 134 -9.54 25.16 -22.37
CA ASP A 134 -9.02 26.52 -22.48
C ASP A 134 -7.77 26.61 -23.38
N LEU A 135 -6.87 25.63 -23.29
CA LEU A 135 -5.71 25.52 -24.19
C LEU A 135 -6.13 25.30 -25.65
N THR A 136 -7.13 24.46 -25.91
CA THR A 136 -7.68 24.31 -27.26
C THR A 136 -8.33 25.59 -27.80
N ALA A 137 -9.03 26.35 -26.96
CA ALA A 137 -9.63 27.62 -27.36
C ALA A 137 -8.56 28.70 -27.64
N LEU A 138 -7.48 28.75 -26.84
CA LEU A 138 -6.31 29.59 -27.11
C LEU A 138 -5.58 29.20 -28.40
N LEU A 139 -5.41 27.89 -28.65
CA LEU A 139 -4.85 27.34 -29.88
C LEU A 139 -5.68 27.76 -31.10
N GLN A 140 -7.01 27.64 -31.03
CA GLN A 140 -7.92 28.06 -32.10
C GLN A 140 -7.81 29.56 -32.35
N LEU A 141 -7.84 30.38 -31.30
CA LEU A 141 -7.70 31.83 -31.43
C LEU A 141 -6.36 32.21 -32.07
N ALA A 142 -5.25 31.66 -31.56
CA ALA A 142 -3.92 31.88 -32.14
C ALA A 142 -3.81 31.43 -33.60
N SER A 143 -4.40 30.27 -33.95
CA SER A 143 -4.41 29.76 -35.33
C SER A 143 -5.22 30.64 -36.28
N GLY A 144 -6.37 31.18 -35.85
CA GLY A 144 -7.17 32.12 -36.63
C GLY A 144 -6.47 33.45 -36.89
N TYR A 145 -5.53 33.85 -36.03
CA TYR A 145 -4.67 35.03 -36.25
C TYR A 145 -3.44 34.74 -37.11
N LEU A 146 -2.92 33.50 -37.12
CA LEU A 146 -1.77 33.09 -37.95
C LEU A 146 -2.17 32.64 -39.37
N SER A 147 -3.44 32.30 -39.58
CA SER A 147 -4.04 32.05 -40.91
C SER A 147 -5.46 32.63 -40.92
N PRO A 148 -5.69 33.78 -41.57
CA PRO A 148 -7.01 34.38 -41.65
C PRO A 148 -7.83 33.61 -42.69
N SER A 149 -8.37 32.45 -42.30
CA SER A 149 -9.50 31.84 -42.99
C SER A 149 -10.76 32.12 -42.18
N GLU A 150 -11.70 32.82 -42.80
CA GLU A 150 -13.02 33.14 -42.27
C GLU A 150 -13.78 31.85 -41.94
N GLU A 151 -13.80 31.42 -40.68
CA GLU A 151 -14.90 30.65 -40.07
C GLU A 151 -14.51 30.19 -38.66
N THR A 152 -14.69 31.06 -37.67
CA THR A 152 -15.30 30.77 -36.35
C THR A 152 -15.09 31.98 -35.43
N LYS A 153 -16.18 32.59 -34.96
CA LYS A 153 -16.12 33.62 -33.93
C LYS A 153 -15.81 32.93 -32.59
N PRO A 154 -14.69 33.25 -31.92
CA PRO A 154 -14.39 32.69 -30.60
C PRO A 154 -15.37 33.23 -29.56
N GLU A 155 -15.59 32.46 -28.48
CA GLU A 155 -16.35 32.89 -27.31
C GLU A 155 -15.80 34.22 -26.75
N GLU A 156 -16.68 35.14 -26.30
CA GLU A 156 -16.31 36.52 -25.92
C GLU A 156 -15.36 36.61 -24.72
N GLN A 157 -15.25 35.56 -23.92
CA GLN A 157 -14.40 35.49 -22.73
C GLN A 157 -13.77 34.10 -22.59
N LEU A 158 -12.46 34.09 -22.28
CA LEU A 158 -11.64 32.90 -22.06
C LEU A 158 -11.16 32.95 -20.60
N ASN A 159 -11.65 32.05 -19.74
CA ASN A 159 -11.35 32.05 -18.30
C ASN A 159 -11.61 33.40 -17.57
N GLY A 160 -12.63 34.13 -18.00
CA GLY A 160 -12.97 35.45 -17.45
C GLY A 160 -12.06 36.59 -17.93
N ILE A 161 -11.16 36.34 -18.88
CA ILE A 161 -10.40 37.36 -19.59
C ILE A 161 -11.12 37.67 -20.91
N SER A 162 -11.34 38.94 -21.21
CA SER A 162 -11.96 39.36 -22.46
C SER A 162 -11.02 39.13 -23.65
N ASN A 163 -11.58 38.86 -24.83
CA ASN A 163 -10.78 38.73 -26.05
C ASN A 163 -9.96 40.00 -26.36
N ASP A 164 -10.48 41.18 -26.03
CA ASP A 164 -9.76 42.45 -26.17
C ASP A 164 -8.52 42.53 -25.27
N ASP A 165 -8.62 42.02 -24.04
CA ASP A 165 -7.49 41.99 -23.12
C ASP A 165 -6.44 40.96 -23.55
N LEU A 166 -6.87 39.82 -24.10
CA LEU A 166 -5.97 38.84 -24.72
C LEU A 166 -5.24 39.44 -25.93
N VAL A 167 -5.93 40.17 -26.79
CA VAL A 167 -5.33 40.86 -27.96
C VAL A 167 -4.33 41.92 -27.52
N LYS A 168 -4.65 42.70 -26.48
CA LYS A 168 -3.70 43.68 -25.91
C LYS A 168 -2.47 42.99 -25.32
N MET A 169 -2.65 41.87 -24.63
CA MET A 169 -1.55 41.11 -24.05
C MET A 169 -0.63 40.52 -25.14
N ILE A 170 -1.22 39.89 -26.17
CA ILE A 170 -0.50 39.39 -27.34
C ILE A 170 0.28 40.51 -28.02
N SER A 171 -0.38 41.65 -28.25
CA SER A 171 0.24 42.82 -28.89
C SER A 171 1.38 43.40 -28.06
N HIS A 172 1.22 43.47 -26.73
CA HIS A 172 2.27 43.93 -25.81
C HIS A 172 3.51 43.04 -25.88
N TYR A 173 3.35 41.71 -25.81
CA TYR A 173 4.47 40.79 -25.85
C TYR A 173 5.14 40.70 -27.22
N ARG A 174 4.35 40.78 -28.29
CA ARG A 174 4.85 40.89 -29.66
C ARG A 174 5.71 42.13 -29.85
N ALA A 175 5.28 43.28 -29.33
CA ALA A 175 6.03 44.53 -29.38
C ALA A 175 7.29 44.50 -28.50
N LYS A 176 7.21 43.89 -27.31
CA LYS A 176 8.32 43.85 -26.35
C LYS A 176 9.47 42.92 -26.76
N TYR A 177 9.15 41.74 -27.29
CA TYR A 177 10.14 40.71 -27.59
C TYR A 177 10.44 40.54 -29.09
N GLY A 178 9.67 41.20 -29.95
CA GLY A 178 9.79 41.10 -31.40
C GLY A 178 9.09 39.86 -31.98
N GLU A 179 8.77 39.94 -33.27
CA GLU A 179 7.97 38.94 -33.98
C GLU A 179 8.51 37.52 -33.87
N GLN A 180 9.82 37.37 -34.07
CA GLN A 180 10.47 36.08 -34.16
C GLN A 180 10.48 35.35 -32.81
N VAL A 181 10.84 36.06 -31.74
CA VAL A 181 10.89 35.50 -30.38
C VAL A 181 9.48 35.19 -29.89
N PHE A 182 8.51 36.07 -30.18
CA PHE A 182 7.11 35.82 -29.87
C PHE A 182 6.58 34.57 -30.59
N GLY A 183 6.82 34.45 -31.90
CA GLY A 183 6.39 33.29 -32.69
C GLY A 183 7.00 31.97 -32.21
N GLN A 184 8.29 31.96 -31.88
CA GLN A 184 8.95 30.79 -31.31
C GLN A 184 8.37 30.41 -29.94
N SER A 185 8.18 31.39 -29.07
CA SER A 185 7.62 31.18 -27.73
C SER A 185 6.18 30.64 -27.79
N LEU A 186 5.38 31.18 -28.72
CA LEU A 186 4.03 30.69 -28.98
C LEU A 186 4.07 29.25 -29.50
N GLY A 187 4.92 28.94 -30.48
CA GLY A 187 5.07 27.58 -31.00
C GLY A 187 5.42 26.55 -29.92
N VAL A 188 6.33 26.90 -29.00
CA VAL A 188 6.64 26.04 -27.83
C VAL A 188 5.42 25.90 -26.91
N ALA A 189 4.70 26.98 -26.63
CA ALA A 189 3.49 26.93 -25.81
C ALA A 189 2.41 26.04 -26.43
N LEU A 190 2.23 26.08 -27.75
CA LEU A 190 1.29 25.23 -28.48
C LEU A 190 1.71 23.74 -28.41
N GLN A 191 3.00 23.44 -28.57
CA GLN A 191 3.50 22.06 -28.43
C GLN A 191 3.33 21.51 -27.01
N LEU A 192 3.51 22.36 -25.98
CA LEU A 192 3.28 21.99 -24.58
C LEU A 192 1.79 21.77 -24.28
N ALA A 193 0.90 22.50 -24.95
CA ALA A 193 -0.54 22.30 -24.88
C ALA A 193 -0.94 20.90 -25.35
N GLU A 194 -0.41 20.48 -26.50
CA GLU A 194 -0.67 19.16 -27.10
C GLU A 194 -0.01 18.02 -26.30
N HIS A 195 1.07 18.31 -25.58
CA HIS A 195 1.83 17.34 -24.81
C HIS A 195 2.00 17.75 -23.32
N PRO A 196 0.93 17.67 -22.49
CA PRO A 196 0.97 18.14 -21.11
C PRO A 196 2.03 17.49 -20.21
N LYS A 197 2.50 16.27 -20.57
CA LYS A 197 3.57 15.57 -19.85
C LYS A 197 4.93 16.29 -19.93
N LEU A 198 5.10 17.19 -20.90
CA LEU A 198 6.33 17.95 -21.10
C LEU A 198 6.35 19.26 -20.29
N ILE A 199 5.23 19.68 -19.69
CA ILE A 199 5.13 20.93 -18.92
C ILE A 199 6.10 20.92 -17.73
N GLU A 200 6.09 19.87 -16.90
CA GLU A 200 6.98 19.79 -15.73
C GLU A 200 8.47 19.73 -16.10
N PRO A 201 8.90 18.90 -17.08
CA PRO A 201 10.28 18.93 -17.58
C PRO A 201 10.73 20.31 -18.08
N VAL A 202 9.91 20.98 -18.89
CA VAL A 202 10.27 22.31 -19.43
C VAL A 202 10.31 23.37 -18.34
N LYS A 203 9.36 23.34 -17.39
CA LYS A 203 9.37 24.24 -16.24
C LYS A 203 10.64 24.07 -15.39
N LYS A 204 11.06 22.83 -15.16
CA LYS A 204 12.30 22.53 -14.45
C LYS A 204 13.52 23.09 -15.18
N PHE A 205 13.62 22.86 -16.50
CA PHE A 205 14.70 23.39 -17.33
C PHE A 205 14.76 24.92 -17.30
N MET A 206 13.61 25.61 -17.41
CA MET A 206 13.57 27.08 -17.33
C MET A 206 14.06 27.61 -15.99
N ASN A 207 13.65 26.99 -14.88
CA ASN A 207 14.09 27.40 -13.55
C ASN A 207 15.60 27.18 -13.35
N GLU A 208 16.15 26.07 -13.86
CA GLU A 208 17.58 25.81 -13.81
C GLU A 208 18.37 26.89 -14.58
N GLN A 209 17.90 27.30 -15.77
CA GLN A 209 18.55 28.36 -16.55
C GLN A 209 18.45 29.74 -15.88
N ILE A 210 17.30 30.08 -15.29
CA ILE A 210 17.15 31.35 -14.54
C ILE A 210 18.10 31.40 -13.35
N GLU A 211 18.23 30.30 -12.60
CA GLU A 211 19.17 30.23 -11.47
C GLU A 211 20.64 30.27 -11.89
N GLU A 212 20.98 29.82 -13.10
CA GLU A 212 22.33 29.92 -13.67
C GLU A 212 22.65 31.35 -14.12
N ASP A 213 21.68 32.05 -14.73
CA ASP A 213 21.81 33.44 -15.14
C ASP A 213 21.86 34.40 -13.93
N GLU A 214 21.17 34.11 -12.83
CA GLU A 214 21.23 34.92 -11.60
C GLU A 214 22.54 34.75 -10.80
N LYS A 215 23.31 33.69 -11.08
CA LYS A 215 24.60 33.40 -10.44
C LYS A 215 25.81 33.88 -11.25
N SER A 216 25.60 34.35 -12.48
CA SER A 216 26.64 34.86 -13.39
C SER A 216 26.67 36.39 -13.42
#